data_AF-A0A1F5P6D9-F1
#
_entry.id   AF-A0A1F5P6D9-F1
#
_cell.length_a   1.000
_cell.length_b   1.000
_cell.length_c   1.000
_cell.angle_alpha   90.00
_cell.angle_beta   90.00
_cell.angle_gamma   90.00
#
_symmetry.space_group_name_H-M   'P 1'
#
loop_
_entity.id
_entity.type
_entity.pdbx_description
1 polymer ?
#
loop_
_entity_poly.entity_id
_entity_poly.type
_entity_poly.pdbx_seq_one_letter_code
_entity_poly.pdbx_strand_id
1 'polypeptide(L)'
;MNLYRFPVSYGIKKLILVLFIAFLVITPLIASADFFDNVIPCKGGFEQKLDNQGNPILDDKGKPILEEITEANKPDHFCTVQDFLVMVISIINLAIQASGSVAVLVIVFFGGEMVNASLYGNSEQYQAGKQGVTRVILGLLLILSAYAIVNGIWMLVFPETYGPMWSKPWQ
;
A
#
# COMPACT_ATOMS: atom_id res chain seq x y z
N MET A 1 8.89 23.73 39.75
CA MET A 1 9.19 22.47 39.03
C MET A 1 9.55 22.81 37.59
N ASN A 2 10.85 22.81 37.27
CA ASN A 2 11.36 23.01 35.91
C ASN A 2 11.50 21.63 35.26
N LEU A 3 10.45 21.17 34.59
CA LEU A 3 10.53 19.99 33.73
C LEU A 3 11.19 20.42 32.41
N TYR A 4 12.26 19.71 32.08
CA TYR A 4 13.12 19.83 30.90
C TYR A 4 12.45 20.51 29.69
N ARG A 5 12.80 21.77 29.44
CA ARG A 5 12.67 22.39 28.12
C ARG A 5 13.67 21.69 27.21
N PHE A 6 13.22 20.72 26.43
CA PHE A 6 13.95 20.32 25.24
C PHE A 6 13.59 21.33 24.15
N PRO A 7 14.48 22.27 23.78
CA PRO A 7 14.27 23.05 22.58
C PRO A 7 14.36 22.05 21.42
N VAL A 8 13.22 21.64 20.88
CA VAL A 8 13.16 20.91 19.62
C VAL A 8 13.66 21.90 18.56
N SER A 9 14.98 21.91 18.39
CA SER A 9 15.70 22.81 17.51
C SER A 9 15.16 22.65 16.10
N TYR A 10 15.07 23.76 15.38
CA TYR A 10 14.55 23.84 14.00
C TYR A 10 15.21 22.80 13.06
N GLY A 11 16.44 22.38 13.36
CA GLY A 11 17.15 21.31 12.66
C GLY A 11 16.50 19.92 12.79
N ILE A 12 15.91 19.57 13.94
CA ILE A 12 15.27 18.27 14.17
C ILE A 12 13.99 18.14 13.34
N LYS A 13 13.22 19.22 13.18
CA LYS A 13 12.01 19.22 12.33
C LYS A 13 12.34 18.93 10.87
N LYS A 14 13.41 19.57 10.36
CA LYS A 14 13.89 19.30 8.99
C LYS A 14 14.45 17.89 8.85
N LEU A 15 15.17 17.38 9.85
CA LEU A 15 15.70 16.02 9.84
C LEU A 15 14.58 14.96 9.79
N ILE A 16 13.54 15.10 10.63
CA ILE A 16 12.40 14.18 10.64
C ILE A 16 11.65 14.24 9.31
N LEU A 17 11.42 15.44 8.76
CA LEU A 17 10.79 15.61 7.46
C LEU A 17 11.61 14.93 6.34
N VAL A 18 12.93 15.12 6.32
CA VAL A 18 13.82 14.52 5.31
C VAL A 18 13.87 13.00 5.45
N LEU A 19 13.97 12.45 6.66
CA LEU A 19 13.95 11.00 6.90
C LEU A 19 12.60 10.39 6.48
N PHE A 20 11.50 11.10 6.72
CA PHE A 20 10.18 10.62 6.33
C PHE A 20 9.95 10.70 4.82
N ILE A 21 10.42 11.76 4.15
CA ILE A 21 10.39 11.84 2.68
C ILE A 21 11.27 10.74 2.08
N ALA A 22 12.46 10.50 2.64
CA ALA A 22 13.30 9.38 2.22
C ALA A 22 12.57 8.05 2.41
N PHE A 23 11.91 7.82 3.55
CA PHE A 23 11.10 6.63 3.78
C PHE A 23 9.95 6.52 2.77
N LEU A 24 9.23 7.60 2.48
CA LEU A 24 8.13 7.64 1.50
C LEU A 24 8.56 7.38 0.06
N VAL A 25 9.80 7.70 -0.31
CA VAL A 25 10.34 7.44 -1.65
C VAL A 25 10.95 6.03 -1.72
N ILE A 26 11.61 5.60 -0.65
CA ILE A 26 12.30 4.32 -0.60
C ILE A 26 11.32 3.15 -0.40
N THR A 27 10.27 3.32 0.42
CA THR A 27 9.28 2.25 0.67
C THR A 27 8.54 1.78 -0.58
N PRO A 28 7.99 2.64 -1.46
CA PRO A 28 7.40 2.18 -2.70
C PRO A 28 8.45 1.63 -3.66
N LEU A 29 9.71 2.10 -3.63
CA LEU A 29 10.78 1.48 -4.44
C LEU A 29 11.00 0.01 -4.03
N ILE A 30 10.98 -0.30 -2.74
CA ILE A 30 11.17 -1.68 -2.26
C ILE A 30 9.88 -2.51 -2.46
N ALA A 31 8.71 -1.93 -2.25
CA ALA A 31 7.42 -2.60 -2.45
C ALA A 31 7.00 -2.70 -3.93
N SER A 32 7.72 -2.04 -4.84
CA SER A 32 7.35 -1.97 -6.27
C SER A 32 7.52 -3.29 -7.01
N ALA A 33 8.38 -4.20 -6.54
CA ALA A 33 8.57 -5.50 -7.18
C ALA A 33 7.26 -6.32 -7.19
N ASP A 34 6.53 -6.35 -6.08
CA ASP A 34 5.23 -7.04 -5.98
C ASP A 34 4.07 -6.17 -6.50
N PHE A 35 4.21 -4.84 -6.46
CA PHE A 35 3.19 -3.93 -6.97
C PHE A 35 3.07 -4.02 -8.50
N PHE A 36 4.17 -3.94 -9.25
CA PHE A 36 4.13 -4.06 -10.71
C PHE A 36 3.67 -5.44 -11.18
N ASP A 37 3.94 -6.49 -10.40
CA ASP A 37 3.47 -7.84 -10.66
C ASP A 37 1.94 -7.98 -10.51
N ASN A 38 1.30 -7.19 -9.64
CA ASN A 38 -0.16 -7.17 -9.42
C ASN A 38 -0.90 -6.08 -10.22
N VAL A 39 -0.17 -5.17 -10.87
CA VAL A 39 -0.76 -4.03 -11.61
C VAL A 39 -0.91 -4.31 -13.10
N ILE A 40 -0.19 -5.31 -13.63
CA ILE A 40 -0.39 -5.80 -14.99
C ILE A 40 -1.29 -7.05 -14.91
N PRO A 41 -2.62 -6.91 -15.08
CA PRO A 41 -3.58 -8.01 -14.90
C PRO A 41 -3.41 -9.15 -15.92
N CYS A 42 -2.60 -8.96 -16.97
CA CYS A 42 -2.42 -9.92 -18.04
C CYS A 42 -0.91 -10.26 -18.18
N LYS A 43 -0.23 -10.50 -17.04
CA LYS A 43 1.17 -10.94 -17.03
C LYS A 43 1.24 -12.30 -17.75
N GLY A 44 1.89 -12.30 -18.91
CA GLY A 44 2.18 -13.51 -19.66
C GLY A 44 2.83 -14.57 -18.79
N GLY A 45 2.13 -15.68 -18.57
CA GLY A 45 2.74 -16.86 -17.96
C GLY A 45 3.74 -17.50 -18.92
N PHE A 46 4.62 -18.34 -18.40
CA PHE A 46 5.34 -19.28 -19.24
C PHE A 46 4.42 -20.48 -19.49
N GLU A 47 4.00 -20.68 -20.73
CA GLU A 47 3.35 -21.94 -21.11
C GLU A 47 4.39 -22.89 -21.70
N GLN A 48 4.21 -24.18 -21.42
CA GLN A 48 4.97 -25.21 -22.11
C GLN A 48 4.54 -25.19 -23.56
N LYS A 49 5.50 -25.27 -24.48
CA LYS A 49 5.19 -25.42 -25.89
C LYS A 49 4.68 -26.85 -26.14
N LEU A 50 3.45 -27.00 -26.63
CA LEU A 50 2.87 -28.30 -26.98
C LEU A 50 3.09 -28.60 -28.47
N ASP A 51 3.34 -29.85 -28.81
CA ASP A 51 3.29 -30.34 -30.20
C ASP A 51 1.83 -30.44 -30.72
N ASN A 52 1.66 -30.83 -31.98
CA ASN A 52 0.33 -30.99 -32.60
C ASN A 52 -0.51 -32.13 -31.98
N GLN A 53 0.06 -32.91 -31.06
CA GLN A 53 -0.56 -34.01 -30.35
C GLN A 53 -0.83 -33.68 -28.87
N GLY A 54 -0.45 -32.49 -28.42
CA GLY A 54 -0.65 -32.03 -27.05
C GLY A 54 0.42 -32.52 -26.06
N ASN A 55 1.63 -32.89 -26.51
CA ASN A 55 2.74 -33.24 -25.63
C ASN A 55 3.73 -32.07 -25.49
N PRO A 56 4.37 -31.90 -24.31
CA PRO A 56 5.35 -30.85 -24.13
C PRO A 56 6.62 -31.12 -24.95
N ILE A 57 7.06 -30.11 -25.71
CA ILE A 57 8.31 -30.14 -26.46
C ILE A 57 9.46 -30.02 -25.46
N LEU A 58 10.40 -30.97 -25.49
CA LEU A 58 11.53 -31.04 -24.58
C LEU A 58 12.81 -30.47 -25.23
N ASP A 59 13.68 -29.87 -24.41
CA ASP A 59 15.03 -29.45 -24.79
C ASP A 59 15.99 -30.64 -24.86
N ASP A 60 17.23 -30.40 -25.30
CA ASP A 60 18.29 -31.42 -25.40
C ASP A 60 18.67 -32.06 -24.05
N LYS A 61 18.14 -31.55 -22.93
CA LYS A 61 18.35 -32.06 -21.57
C LYS A 61 17.09 -32.74 -21.01
N GLY A 62 16.06 -32.93 -21.83
CA GLY A 62 14.80 -33.58 -21.45
C GLY A 62 13.88 -32.72 -20.58
N LYS A 63 14.07 -31.40 -20.54
CA LYS A 63 13.20 -30.46 -19.83
C LYS A 63 12.23 -29.78 -20.80
N PRO A 64 10.98 -29.53 -20.39
CA PRO A 64 10.01 -28.84 -21.25
C PRO A 64 10.49 -27.42 -21.59
N ILE A 65 10.43 -27.08 -22.87
CA ILE A 65 10.72 -25.74 -23.37
C ILE A 65 9.56 -24.83 -22.97
N LEU A 66 9.87 -23.86 -22.11
CA LEU A 66 8.96 -22.80 -21.69
C LEU A 66 9.15 -21.63 -22.64
N GLU A 67 8.07 -21.22 -23.31
CA GLU A 67 8.07 -20.03 -24.16
C GLU A 67 7.48 -18.88 -23.35
N GLU A 68 8.17 -17.74 -23.31
CA GLU A 68 7.65 -16.54 -22.66
C GLU A 68 6.50 -16.01 -23.51
N ILE A 69 5.28 -16.17 -23.03
CA ILE A 69 4.12 -15.67 -23.76
C ILE A 69 4.06 -14.17 -23.55
N THR A 70 4.62 -13.40 -24.47
CA THR A 70 4.42 -11.96 -24.49
C THR A 70 3.00 -11.64 -24.96
N GLU A 71 2.37 -10.59 -24.39
CA GLU A 71 0.99 -10.15 -24.69
C GLU A 71 0.68 -9.99 -26.20
N ALA A 72 1.71 -9.87 -27.04
CA ALA A 72 1.56 -9.73 -28.49
C ALA A 72 1.20 -11.04 -29.23
N ASN A 73 1.31 -12.22 -28.61
CA ASN A 73 1.23 -13.51 -29.32
C ASN A 73 0.28 -14.57 -28.74
N LYS A 74 -0.53 -14.25 -27.72
CA LYS A 74 -1.54 -15.21 -27.24
C LYS A 74 -2.89 -14.97 -27.94
N PRO A 75 -3.43 -15.95 -28.69
CA PRO A 75 -4.82 -15.89 -29.11
C PRO A 75 -5.70 -16.03 -27.86
N ASP A 76 -6.45 -14.97 -27.57
CA ASP A 76 -7.73 -15.03 -26.88
C ASP A 76 -7.71 -15.29 -25.36
N HIS A 77 -6.69 -14.82 -24.62
CA HIS A 77 -6.88 -14.66 -23.17
C HIS A 77 -7.74 -13.41 -22.91
N PHE A 78 -9.05 -13.61 -22.88
CA PHE A 78 -9.97 -12.59 -22.37
C PHE A 78 -9.57 -12.29 -20.92
N CYS A 79 -8.99 -11.11 -20.66
CA CYS A 79 -8.73 -10.67 -19.29
C CYS A 79 -10.08 -10.67 -18.56
N THR A 80 -10.18 -11.50 -17.52
CA THR A 80 -11.47 -11.75 -16.86
C THR A 80 -11.79 -10.56 -15.95
N VAL A 81 -13.07 -10.29 -15.69
CA VAL A 81 -13.49 -9.21 -14.78
C VAL A 81 -12.80 -9.31 -13.42
N GLN A 82 -12.41 -10.51 -13.01
CA GLN A 82 -11.63 -10.79 -11.81
C GLN A 82 -10.25 -10.12 -11.81
N ASP A 83 -9.50 -10.14 -12.92
CA ASP A 83 -8.17 -9.53 -13.00
C ASP A 83 -8.25 -8.00 -12.93
N PHE A 84 -9.32 -7.42 -13.50
CA PHE A 84 -9.63 -6.00 -13.34
C PHE A 84 -9.89 -5.62 -11.87
N LEU A 85 -10.63 -6.45 -11.13
CA LEU A 85 -10.88 -6.21 -9.70
C LEU A 85 -9.60 -6.28 -8.87
N VAL A 86 -8.70 -7.22 -9.16
CA VAL A 86 -7.39 -7.32 -8.48
C VAL A 86 -6.57 -6.05 -8.69
N MET A 87 -6.52 -5.53 -9.91
CA MET A 87 -5.85 -4.26 -10.21
C MET A 87 -6.47 -3.09 -9.41
N VAL A 88 -7.80 -2.98 -9.36
CA VAL A 88 -8.48 -1.94 -8.58
C VAL A 88 -8.15 -2.04 -7.09
N ILE A 89 -8.15 -3.26 -6.53
CA ILE A 89 -7.79 -3.50 -5.13
C ILE A 89 -6.33 -3.09 -4.87
N SER A 90 -5.41 -3.41 -5.78
CA SER A 90 -4.00 -3.00 -5.69
C SER A 90 -3.86 -1.47 -5.64
N ILE A 91 -4.58 -0.75 -6.49
CA ILE A 91 -4.62 0.72 -6.50
C ILE A 91 -5.18 1.28 -5.17
N ILE A 92 -6.26 0.67 -4.66
CA ILE A 92 -6.85 1.09 -3.37
C ILE A 92 -5.86 0.86 -2.22
N ASN A 93 -5.19 -0.29 -2.18
CA ASN A 93 -4.20 -0.60 -1.15
C ASN A 93 -3.02 0.38 -1.20
N LEU A 94 -2.55 0.75 -2.40
CA LEU A 94 -1.55 1.80 -2.57
C LEU A 94 -2.04 3.15 -2.04
N ALA A 95 -3.28 3.54 -2.37
CA ALA A 95 -3.86 4.78 -1.90
C ALA A 95 -3.98 4.83 -0.37
N ILE A 96 -4.38 3.72 0.26
CA ILE A 96 -4.45 3.59 1.73
C ILE A 96 -3.07 3.74 2.34
N GLN A 97 -2.05 3.04 1.81
CA GLN A 97 -0.67 3.14 2.31
C GLN A 97 -0.11 4.57 2.19
N ALA A 98 -0.34 5.22 1.04
CA ALA A 98 0.05 6.61 0.83
C ALA A 98 -0.68 7.56 1.80
N SER A 99 -2.00 7.38 1.97
CA SER A 99 -2.80 8.20 2.87
C SER A 99 -2.38 8.06 4.34
N GLY A 100 -2.08 6.85 4.79
CA GLY A 100 -1.59 6.59 6.15
C GLY A 100 -0.25 7.27 6.41
N SER A 101 0.65 7.24 5.43
CA SER A 101 1.94 7.90 5.52
C SER A 101 1.80 9.43 5.59
N VAL A 102 0.93 10.02 4.78
CA VAL A 102 0.63 11.46 4.84
C VAL A 102 -0.03 11.84 6.18
N ALA A 103 -0.95 11.01 6.68
CA ALA A 103 -1.60 11.26 7.97
C ALA A 103 -0.58 11.35 9.12
N VAL A 104 0.41 10.45 9.16
CA VAL A 104 1.48 10.49 10.17
C VAL A 104 2.28 11.79 10.07
N LEU A 105 2.66 12.23 8.88
CA LEU A 105 3.38 13.50 8.69
C LEU A 105 2.60 14.68 9.25
N VAL A 106 1.31 14.77 8.92
CA VAL A 106 0.46 15.86 9.35
C VAL A 106 0.31 15.85 10.88
N ILE A 107 0.18 14.66 11.50
CA ILE A 107 0.14 14.52 12.96
C ILE A 107 1.45 14.98 13.61
N VAL A 108 2.62 14.59 13.06
CA VAL A 108 3.93 15.03 13.59
C VAL A 108 4.08 16.54 13.46
N PHE A 109 3.68 17.12 12.34
CA PHE A 109 3.80 18.55 12.09
C PHE A 109 2.92 19.38 13.03
N PHE A 110 1.60 19.14 13.03
CA PHE A 110 0.67 19.87 13.90
C PHE A 110 0.84 19.51 15.37
N GLY A 111 1.19 18.26 15.70
CA GLY A 111 1.52 17.85 17.06
C GLY A 111 2.76 18.58 17.59
N GLY A 112 3.79 18.76 16.76
CA GLY A 112 4.97 19.55 17.09
C GLY A 112 4.65 21.03 17.32
N GLU A 113 3.70 21.60 16.59
CA GLU A 113 3.21 22.96 16.84
C GLU A 113 2.43 23.07 18.16
N MET A 114 1.60 22.08 18.50
CA MET A 114 0.90 22.06 19.80
C MET A 114 1.87 22.03 20.97
N VAL A 115 2.92 21.21 20.89
CA VAL A 115 3.95 21.14 21.94
C VAL A 115 4.66 22.49 22.07
N ASN A 116 5.08 23.09 20.96
CA ASN A 116 5.72 24.42 20.99
C ASN A 116 4.77 25.50 21.55
N ALA A 117 3.52 25.54 21.10
CA ALA A 117 2.52 26.49 21.54
C ALA A 117 2.28 26.42 23.06
N SER A 118 2.26 25.20 23.63
CA SER A 118 2.13 25.00 25.07
C SER A 118 3.31 25.54 25.89
N LEU A 119 4.52 25.54 25.31
CA LEU A 119 5.73 26.05 25.96
C LEU A 119 5.83 27.58 25.93
N TYR A 120 5.29 28.21 24.88
CA TYR A 120 5.34 29.68 24.70
C TYR A 120 4.02 30.38 25.10
N GLY A 121 3.02 29.63 25.56
CA GLY A 121 1.73 30.19 25.99
C GLY A 121 0.89 30.79 24.85
N ASN A 122 1.14 30.38 23.61
CA ASN A 122 0.39 30.88 22.46
C ASN A 122 -0.88 30.04 22.25
N SER A 123 -2.03 30.57 22.66
CA SER A 123 -3.32 29.89 22.58
C SER A 123 -3.85 29.72 21.16
N GLU A 124 -3.44 30.59 20.22
CA GLU A 124 -3.89 30.55 18.82
C GLU A 124 -3.31 29.34 18.08
N GLN A 125 -1.99 29.14 18.19
CA GLN A 125 -1.31 28.00 17.58
C GLN A 125 -1.74 26.65 18.17
N TYR A 126 -2.08 26.64 19.47
CA TYR A 126 -2.58 25.43 20.12
C TYR A 126 -3.95 25.00 19.57
N GLN A 127 -4.86 25.95 19.34
CA GLN A 127 -6.18 25.65 18.76
C GLN A 127 -6.07 25.23 17.29
N ALA A 128 -5.19 25.88 16.52
CA ALA A 128 -4.93 25.50 15.13
C ALA A 128 -4.39 24.06 15.03
N GLY A 129 -3.41 23.69 15.86
CA GLY A 129 -2.86 22.35 15.91
C GLY A 129 -3.89 21.29 16.30
N LYS A 130 -4.74 21.59 17.29
CA LYS A 130 -5.82 20.69 17.72
C LYS A 130 -6.81 20.42 16.57
N GLN A 131 -7.24 21.47 15.87
CA GLN A 131 -8.15 21.32 14.74
C GLN A 131 -7.50 20.53 13.59
N GLY A 132 -6.22 20.77 13.30
CA GLY A 132 -5.46 20.03 12.28
C GLY A 132 -5.43 18.53 12.59
N VAL A 133 -5.03 18.16 13.80
CA VAL A 133 -4.97 16.75 14.23
C VAL A 133 -6.36 16.11 14.23
N THR A 134 -7.40 16.81 14.72
CA THR A 134 -8.78 16.28 14.70
C THR A 134 -9.27 15.98 13.28
N ARG A 135 -9.00 16.86 12.30
CA ARG A 135 -9.39 16.63 10.90
C ARG A 135 -8.70 15.41 10.30
N VAL A 136 -7.41 15.22 10.59
CA VAL A 136 -6.66 14.04 10.11
C VAL A 136 -7.22 12.76 10.72
N ILE A 137 -7.47 12.74 12.04
CA ILE A 137 -8.03 11.58 12.72
C ILE A 137 -9.40 11.22 12.13
N LEU A 138 -10.26 12.22 11.90
CA LEU A 138 -11.57 11.99 11.26
C LEU A 138 -11.43 11.42 9.85
N GLY A 139 -10.50 11.95 9.04
CA GLY A 139 -10.22 11.42 7.71
C GLY A 139 -9.73 9.97 7.74
N LEU A 140 -8.78 9.66 8.64
CA LEU A 140 -8.26 8.30 8.82
C LEU A 140 -9.37 7.33 9.23
N LEU A 141 -10.23 7.73 10.17
CA LEU A 141 -11.33 6.91 10.66
C LEU A 141 -12.34 6.61 9.54
N LEU A 142 -12.62 7.60 8.68
CA LEU A 142 -13.49 7.43 7.51
C LEU A 142 -12.91 6.45 6.49
N ILE A 143 -11.61 6.57 6.17
CA ILE A 143 -10.92 5.66 5.23
C ILE A 143 -10.91 4.23 5.78
N LEU A 144 -10.56 4.04 7.06
CA LEU A 144 -10.56 2.71 7.70
C LEU A 144 -11.96 2.10 7.75
N SER A 145 -12.99 2.92 7.98
CA SER A 145 -14.38 2.46 7.97
C SER A 145 -14.81 2.00 6.57
N ALA A 146 -14.47 2.78 5.54
CA ALA A 146 -14.76 2.40 4.16
C ALA A 146 -14.06 1.10 3.76
N TYR A 147 -12.79 0.95 4.11
CA TYR A 147 -12.02 -0.27 3.87
C TYR A 147 -12.63 -1.50 4.58
N ALA A 148 -13.01 -1.35 5.85
CA ALA A 148 -13.66 -2.42 6.61
C ALA A 148 -14.99 -2.86 5.99
N ILE A 149 -15.79 -1.93 5.48
CA ILE A 149 -17.06 -2.23 4.79
C ILE A 149 -16.80 -3.01 3.50
N VAL A 150 -15.87 -2.55 2.66
CA VAL A 150 -15.55 -3.22 1.38
C VAL A 150 -15.07 -4.65 1.64
N ASN A 151 -14.16 -4.85 2.59
CA ASN A 151 -13.69 -6.18 2.97
C ASN A 151 -14.81 -7.04 3.58
N GLY A 152 -15.71 -6.44 4.37
CA GLY A 152 -16.87 -7.13 4.92
C GLY A 152 -17.82 -7.64 3.84
N ILE A 153 -18.12 -6.83 2.83
CA ILE A 153 -18.94 -7.23 1.67
C ILE A 153 -18.24 -8.35 0.90
N TRP A 154 -16.95 -8.19 0.64
CA TRP A 154 -16.18 -9.18 -0.10
C TRP A 154 -16.17 -10.55 0.58
N MET A 155 -15.97 -10.59 1.90
CA MET A 155 -16.05 -11.81 2.70
C MET A 155 -17.44 -12.45 2.64
N LEU A 156 -18.49 -11.63 2.61
CA LEU A 156 -19.87 -12.11 2.56
C LEU A 156 -20.25 -12.67 1.18
N VAL A 157 -19.73 -12.09 0.10
CA VAL A 157 -20.02 -12.49 -1.28
C VAL A 157 -19.17 -13.70 -1.72
N PHE A 158 -17.91 -13.79 -1.28
CA PHE A 158 -16.98 -14.84 -1.70
C PHE A 158 -16.43 -15.64 -0.52
N PRO A 159 -17.28 -16.46 0.15
CA PRO A 159 -16.85 -17.21 1.32
C PRO A 159 -15.82 -18.32 1.00
N GLU A 160 -15.82 -18.89 -0.21
CA GLU A 160 -14.94 -20.02 -0.57
C GLU A 160 -13.47 -19.62 -0.76
N THR A 161 -13.19 -18.37 -1.11
CA THR A 161 -11.82 -17.87 -1.29
C THR A 161 -11.09 -17.59 0.02
N TYR A 162 -11.81 -17.46 1.13
CA TYR A 162 -11.23 -17.23 2.45
C TYR A 162 -11.39 -18.48 3.31
N GLY A 163 -10.38 -19.35 3.26
CA GLY A 163 -10.13 -20.24 4.40
C GLY A 163 -10.08 -19.41 5.70
N PRO A 164 -10.39 -20.00 6.86
CA PRO A 164 -10.53 -19.25 8.11
C PRO A 164 -9.36 -18.29 8.31
N MET A 165 -9.64 -16.99 8.38
CA MET A 165 -8.65 -15.90 8.50
C MET A 165 -7.61 -16.13 9.61
N TRP A 166 -7.98 -16.93 10.61
CA TRP A 166 -7.16 -17.32 11.75
C TRP A 166 -6.07 -18.36 11.43
N SER A 167 -6.05 -18.94 10.23
CA SER A 167 -5.16 -20.06 9.87
C SER A 167 -3.86 -19.65 9.18
N LYS A 168 -3.72 -18.40 8.73
CA LYS A 168 -2.46 -17.91 8.14
C LYS A 168 -1.81 -16.89 9.09
N PRO A 169 -0.60 -17.16 9.61
CA PRO A 169 0.12 -16.18 10.41
C PRO A 169 0.43 -14.97 9.52
N TRP A 170 0.18 -13.77 10.04
CA TRP A 170 0.55 -12.49 9.43
C TRP A 170 2.03 -12.54 9.02
N GLN A 171 2.30 -12.68 7.72
CA GLN A 171 3.61 -12.52 7.10
C GLN A 171 3.66 -11.15 6.42
#